data_AF-A0A9E5I9L2-F1
#
_entry.id   AF-A0A9E5I9L2-F1
#
_cell.length_a   1.000
_cell.length_b   1.000
_cell.length_c   1.000
_cell.angle_alpha   90.00
_cell.angle_beta   90.00
_cell.angle_gamma   90.00
#
_symmetry.space_group_name_H-M   'P 1'
#
loop_
_entity.id
_entity.type
_entity.pdbx_description
1 polymer ?
#
loop_
_entity_poly.entity_id
_entity_poly.type
_entity_poly.pdbx_seq_one_letter_code
_entity_poly.pdbx_strand_id
1 'polypeptide(L)' 'MKRFVFVLLISLAGVTSAAEQTPLASGQQLKNAIAGNTVQGSMDGAGRYTEFYAKDGTVRSKDYQAKWSIQR' A
#
# COMPACT_ATOMS: atom_id res chain seq x y z
N MET A 1 22.87 -37.37 41.81
CA MET A 1 22.02 -36.86 40.70
C MET A 1 22.83 -35.87 39.88
N LYS A 2 23.39 -36.28 38.73
CA LYS A 2 24.20 -35.41 37.86
C LYS A 2 23.31 -34.91 36.73
N ARG A 3 22.98 -33.62 36.72
CA ARG A 3 22.18 -32.97 35.67
C ARG A 3 23.10 -32.74 34.47
N PHE A 4 22.89 -33.47 33.38
CA PHE A 4 23.51 -33.19 32.10
C PHE A 4 22.79 -31.99 31.48
N VAL A 5 23.48 -30.85 31.36
CA VAL A 5 23.00 -29.71 30.59
C VAL A 5 23.59 -29.84 29.19
N PHE A 6 22.73 -30.13 28.21
CA PHE A 6 23.07 -30.14 26.79
C PHE A 6 22.75 -28.74 26.24
N VAL A 7 23.77 -27.94 25.94
CA VAL A 7 23.59 -26.63 25.29
C VAL A 7 23.62 -26.84 23.78
N LEU A 8 22.46 -26.68 23.14
CA LEU A 8 22.33 -26.68 21.68
C LEU A 8 22.55 -25.26 21.16
N LEU A 9 23.70 -25.00 20.54
CA LEU A 9 23.98 -23.77 19.80
C LEU A 9 23.23 -23.83 18.46
N ILE A 10 22.14 -23.06 18.34
CA ILE A 10 21.45 -22.85 17.07
C ILE A 10 22.21 -21.77 16.30
N SER A 11 22.90 -22.19 15.23
CA SER A 11 23.58 -21.30 14.29
C SER A 11 22.56 -20.45 13.52
N LEU A 12 22.70 -19.13 13.62
CA LEU A 12 21.91 -18.13 12.91
C LEU A 12 22.32 -18.12 11.43
N ALA A 13 21.68 -18.96 10.61
CA ALA A 13 21.79 -18.84 9.15
C ALA A 13 21.03 -17.59 8.71
N GLY A 14 21.77 -16.54 8.34
CA GLY A 14 21.21 -15.31 7.80
C GLY A 14 20.47 -15.60 6.49
N VAL A 15 19.14 -15.54 6.52
CA VAL A 15 18.32 -15.57 5.32
C VAL A 15 18.46 -14.19 4.66
N THR A 16 19.38 -14.07 3.69
CA THR A 16 19.39 -12.93 2.77
C THR A 16 18.20 -13.09 1.83
N SER A 17 17.03 -12.60 2.26
CA SER A 17 15.89 -12.42 1.35
C SER A 17 16.28 -11.36 0.32
N ALA A 18 16.49 -11.76 -0.92
CA ALA A 18 16.55 -10.85 -2.05
C ALA A 18 15.25 -10.05 -2.05
N ALA A 19 15.35 -8.72 -2.00
CA ALA A 19 14.18 -7.86 -2.08
C ALA A 19 13.57 -8.01 -3.48
N GLU A 20 12.52 -8.83 -3.60
CA GLU A 20 11.72 -8.89 -4.81
C GLU A 20 11.08 -7.52 -5.00
N GLN A 21 11.50 -6.80 -6.04
CA GLN A 21 10.83 -5.57 -6.44
C GLN A 21 9.42 -5.93 -6.91
N THR A 22 8.44 -5.65 -6.07
CA THR A 22 7.04 -5.79 -6.47
C THR A 22 6.81 -4.83 -7.63
N PRO A 23 6.42 -5.32 -8.82
CA PRO A 23 6.22 -4.45 -9.97
C PRO A 23 5.13 -3.42 -9.67
N LEU A 24 5.31 -2.20 -10.16
CA LEU A 24 4.31 -1.15 -10.01
C LEU A 24 2.96 -1.60 -10.60
N ALA A 25 1.87 -1.20 -9.93
CA ALA A 25 0.52 -1.50 -10.40
C ALA A 25 0.30 -0.95 -11.81
N SER A 26 -0.35 -1.73 -12.66
CA SER A 26 -0.75 -1.28 -13.97
C SER A 26 -1.85 -0.21 -13.91
N GLY A 27 -2.02 0.57 -14.99
CA GLY A 27 -3.08 1.57 -15.04
C GLY A 27 -4.48 0.97 -14.90
N GLN A 28 -4.68 -0.25 -15.44
CA GLN A 28 -5.93 -0.99 -15.26
C GLN A 28 -6.12 -1.46 -13.82
N GLN A 29 -5.07 -1.95 -13.16
CA GLN A 29 -5.13 -2.32 -11.74
C GLN A 29 -5.47 -1.11 -10.87
N LEU A 30 -4.84 0.05 -11.12
CA LEU A 30 -5.16 1.30 -10.43
C LEU A 30 -6.61 1.71 -10.67
N LYS A 31 -7.07 1.74 -11.93
CA LYS A 31 -8.46 2.08 -12.27
C LYS A 31 -9.45 1.16 -11.57
N ASN A 32 -9.20 -0.14 -11.53
CA ASN A 32 -10.05 -1.10 -10.83
C ASN A 32 -10.05 -0.90 -9.31
N ALA A 33 -8.91 -0.51 -8.73
CA ALA A 33 -8.79 -0.27 -7.30
C ALA A 33 -9.51 1.00 -6.85
N ILE A 34 -9.57 2.06 -7.69
CA ILE A 34 -10.09 3.37 -7.26
C ILE A 34 -11.47 3.71 -7.83
N ALA A 35 -11.83 3.25 -9.03
CA ALA A 35 -13.07 3.68 -9.69
C ALA A 35 -14.32 3.16 -8.98
N GLY A 36 -15.15 4.09 -8.50
CA GLY A 36 -16.34 3.82 -7.70
C GLY A 36 -16.06 3.66 -6.21
N ASN A 37 -14.85 3.98 -5.74
CA ASN A 37 -14.47 3.85 -4.34
C ASN A 37 -14.17 5.21 -3.69
N THR A 38 -14.31 5.25 -2.36
CA THR A 38 -13.79 6.34 -1.54
C THR A 38 -12.35 6.01 -1.14
N VAL A 39 -11.43 6.90 -1.48
CA VAL A 39 -10.02 6.83 -1.10
C VAL A 39 -9.79 7.79 0.06
N GLN A 40 -9.07 7.32 1.07
CA GLN A 40 -8.67 8.11 2.23
C GLN A 40 -7.16 8.05 2.38
N GLY A 41 -6.56 9.17 2.77
CA GLY A 41 -5.13 9.23 2.98
C GLY A 41 -4.71 10.49 3.70
N SER A 42 -3.41 10.72 3.72
CA SER A 42 -2.79 11.94 4.21
C SER A 42 -1.72 12.42 3.25
N MET A 43 -1.56 13.72 3.14
CA MET A 43 -0.53 14.38 2.34
C MET A 43 0.28 15.31 3.25
N ASP A 44 1.59 15.27 3.11
CA ASP A 44 2.49 16.15 3.87
C ASP A 44 2.13 17.62 3.60
N GLY A 45 1.96 18.40 4.67
CA GLY A 45 1.58 19.81 4.59
C GLY A 45 0.11 20.11 4.28
N ALA A 46 -0.68 19.14 3.80
CA ALA A 46 -2.11 19.32 3.49
C ALA A 46 -3.07 18.52 4.41
N GLY A 47 -2.55 17.59 5.21
CA GLY A 47 -3.33 16.82 6.17
C GLY A 47 -4.09 15.66 5.55
N ARG A 48 -5.19 15.24 6.19
CA ARG A 48 -5.99 14.09 5.76
C ARG A 48 -6.96 14.46 4.65
N TYR A 49 -7.18 13.56 3.69
CA TYR A 49 -8.20 13.71 2.66
C TYR A 49 -9.15 12.49 2.63
N THR A 50 -10.34 12.72 2.07
CA THR A 50 -11.36 11.69 1.82
C THR A 50 -12.09 12.06 0.54
N GLU A 51 -11.97 11.23 -0.48
CA GLU A 51 -12.34 11.56 -1.86
C GLU A 51 -13.04 10.37 -2.51
N PHE A 52 -14.20 10.59 -3.11
CA PHE A 52 -14.90 9.58 -3.90
C PHE A 52 -14.52 9.71 -5.38
N TYR A 53 -13.92 8.65 -5.95
CA TYR A 53 -13.48 8.59 -7.34
C TYR A 53 -14.58 7.95 -8.19
N ALA A 54 -15.50 8.75 -8.71
CA ALA A 54 -16.62 8.26 -9.50
C ALA A 54 -16.18 7.65 -10.83
N LYS A 55 -16.93 6.63 -11.32
CA LYS A 55 -16.67 5.95 -12.60
C LYS A 55 -16.78 6.88 -13.82
N ASP A 56 -17.46 8.01 -13.67
CA ASP A 56 -17.63 9.05 -14.70
C ASP A 56 -16.40 10.00 -14.83
N GLY A 57 -15.31 9.70 -14.12
CA GLY A 57 -14.09 10.52 -14.11
C GLY A 57 -14.16 11.74 -13.18
N THR A 58 -15.13 11.81 -12.28
CA THR A 58 -15.27 12.91 -11.31
C THR A 58 -14.76 12.49 -9.94
N VAL A 59 -13.98 13.35 -9.29
CA VAL A 59 -13.65 13.24 -7.86
C VAL A 59 -14.62 14.12 -7.08
N ARG A 60 -15.19 13.60 -6.00
CA ARG A 60 -16.08 14.33 -5.10
C ARG A 60 -15.51 14.32 -3.69
N SER A 61 -15.33 15.50 -3.12
CA SER A 61 -14.95 15.70 -1.72
C SER A 61 -15.99 16.60 -1.03
N LYS A 62 -15.79 16.89 0.26
CA LYS A 62 -16.65 17.82 1.02
C LYS A 62 -16.64 19.22 0.40
N ASP A 63 -15.46 19.66 -0.04
CA ASP A 63 -15.20 21.07 -0.34
C ASP A 63 -14.90 21.34 -1.82
N TYR A 64 -14.82 20.29 -2.66
CA TYR A 64 -14.51 20.45 -4.08
C TYR A 64 -15.00 19.29 -4.95
N GLN A 65 -15.06 19.55 -6.26
CA GLN A 65 -15.16 18.55 -7.31
C GLN A 65 -14.02 18.74 -8.32
N ALA A 66 -13.47 17.63 -8.81
CA ALA A 66 -12.40 17.65 -9.79
C ALA A 66 -12.61 16.56 -10.85
N LYS A 67 -11.79 16.57 -11.90
CA LYS A 67 -11.71 15.48 -12.88
C LYS A 67 -10.47 14.64 -12.62
N TRP A 68 -10.58 13.33 -12.79
CA TRP A 68 -9.46 12.40 -12.67
C TRP A 68 -9.29 11.53 -13.92
N SER A 69 -8.05 11.14 -14.15
CA SER A 69 -7.67 10.15 -15.16
C SER A 69 -6.41 9.43 -14.67
N ILE A 70 -6.16 8.22 -15.20
CA ILE A 70 -4.88 7.54 -15.00
C ILE A 70 -3.97 7.93 -16.17
N GLN A 71 -2.83 8.54 -15.86
CA GLN A 71 -1.78 8.87 -16.82
C GLN A 71 -0.56 7.97 -16.55
N ARG A 72 0.22 7.69 -17.59
CA ARG A 72 1.48 6.93 -17.51
C ARG A 72 2.61 7.71 -18.16
#